data_AF-A0A7K3Z0Y9-F1
#
_entry.id   AF-A0A7K3Z0Y9-F1
#
_cell.length_a   1.000
_cell.length_b   1.000
_cell.length_c   1.000
_cell.angle_alpha   90.00
_cell.angle_beta   90.00
_cell.angle_gamma   90.00
#
_symmetry.space_group_name_H-M   'P 1'
#
loop_
_entity.id
_entity.type
_entity.pdbx_description
1 polymer ?
#
loop_
_entity_poly.entity_id
_entity_poly.type
_entity_poly.pdbx_seq_one_letter_code
_entity_poly.pdbx_strand_id
1 'polypeptide(L)'
;MTWSLSEVFKKYAGWCPMAAAAQQNKRNDTPVVPVTRSDDAGPVARRAVLFFRLTFAVAVLAWIVAIAALPYLPETIPIHWNINGEADGFADRPWGTFGLPAIITASLVLLFLLPRFDQLRGSFEDSRDIYAIIIFATVCLLFGIEVTSLLDAAGMNLPMGMVFPIILGFFFIVLGGLMPYLRRNTTVGIRLPWTIRSERVWDETHRHGGPVFAAAGILMVLLSL
;
A
#
# COMPACT_ATOMS: atom_id res chain seq x y z
N MET A 1 -28.76 17.73 -3.74
CA MET A 1 -28.02 17.66 -2.47
C MET A 1 -26.74 16.85 -2.71
N THR A 2 -25.70 17.50 -3.24
CA THR A 2 -24.45 16.82 -3.68
C THR A 2 -23.42 16.88 -2.56
N TRP A 3 -23.17 15.76 -1.91
CA TRP A 3 -22.13 15.65 -0.88
C TRP A 3 -20.75 15.69 -1.55
N SER A 4 -19.83 16.51 -1.01
CA SER A 4 -18.41 16.46 -1.39
C SER A 4 -17.80 15.12 -0.97
N LEU A 5 -16.91 14.55 -1.78
CA LEU A 5 -16.13 13.35 -1.42
C LEU A 5 -15.41 13.48 -0.07
N SER A 6 -15.02 14.71 0.32
CA SER A 6 -14.42 14.99 1.63
C SER A 6 -15.40 14.77 2.81
N GLU A 7 -16.68 15.07 2.62
CA GLU A 7 -17.72 14.93 3.65
C GLU A 7 -18.20 13.49 3.76
N VAL A 8 -18.25 12.76 2.64
CA VAL A 8 -18.42 11.31 2.64
C VAL A 8 -17.26 10.67 3.42
N PHE A 9 -16.02 11.07 3.16
CA PHE A 9 -14.85 10.52 3.87
C PHE A 9 -14.88 10.78 5.39
N LYS A 10 -15.23 12.01 5.82
CA LYS A 10 -15.37 12.36 7.25
C LYS A 10 -16.48 11.56 7.95
N LYS A 11 -17.61 11.36 7.28
CA LYS A 11 -18.77 10.63 7.82
C LYS A 11 -18.54 9.11 7.89
N TYR A 12 -17.83 8.53 6.92
CA TYR A 12 -17.53 7.08 6.88
C TYR A 12 -16.30 6.67 7.70
N ALA A 13 -15.42 7.62 8.06
CA ALA A 13 -14.24 7.36 8.89
C ALA A 13 -14.53 7.22 10.41
N GLY A 14 -15.81 7.23 10.85
CA GLY A 14 -16.18 7.06 12.27
C GLY A 14 -15.52 8.09 13.22
N TRP A 15 -14.98 9.17 12.66
CA TRP A 15 -14.10 10.09 13.34
C TRP A 15 -14.90 11.28 13.82
N CYS A 16 -15.32 11.24 15.08
CA CYS A 16 -15.67 12.45 15.82
C CYS A 16 -14.49 12.76 16.76
N PRO A 17 -13.56 13.67 16.40
CA PRO A 17 -12.44 14.03 17.27
C PRO A 17 -12.88 14.59 18.63
N MET A 18 -14.16 14.94 18.77
CA MET A 18 -14.75 15.52 19.98
C MET A 18 -15.22 14.49 21.01
N ALA A 19 -15.44 13.21 20.64
CA ALA A 19 -15.98 12.23 21.59
C ALA A 19 -14.97 11.85 22.69
N ALA A 20 -13.69 11.71 22.32
CA ALA A 20 -12.59 11.49 23.28
C ALA A 20 -12.24 12.77 24.06
N ALA A 21 -12.31 13.95 23.42
CA ALA A 21 -12.06 15.24 24.07
C ALA A 21 -13.17 15.62 25.08
N ALA A 22 -14.43 15.24 24.83
CA ALA A 22 -15.56 15.55 25.70
C ALA A 22 -15.52 14.80 27.05
N GLN A 23 -14.85 13.63 27.11
CA GLN A 23 -14.70 12.90 28.37
C GLN A 23 -13.56 13.43 29.26
N GLN A 24 -12.52 14.05 28.68
CA GLN A 24 -11.46 14.70 29.44
C GLN A 24 -11.85 16.09 29.96
N ASN A 25 -12.78 16.78 29.30
CA ASN A 25 -13.13 18.17 29.60
C ASN A 25 -14.27 18.35 30.63
N LYS A 26 -14.51 17.37 31.52
CA LYS A 26 -15.39 17.56 32.69
C LYS A 26 -14.65 18.03 33.94
N ARG A 27 -13.34 18.29 33.84
CA ARG A 27 -12.50 18.56 35.02
C ARG A 27 -11.85 19.94 35.09
N ASN A 28 -11.87 20.74 34.02
CA ASN A 28 -11.22 22.05 34.00
C ASN A 28 -12.15 23.12 33.41
N ASP A 29 -12.53 24.09 34.24
CA ASP A 29 -13.26 25.31 33.87
C ASP A 29 -12.32 26.32 33.18
N THR A 30 -11.77 25.98 32.01
CA THR A 30 -11.11 26.95 31.13
C THR A 30 -12.02 27.35 29.98
N PRO A 31 -12.01 28.63 29.55
CA PRO A 31 -12.86 29.09 28.46
C PRO A 31 -12.55 28.30 27.19
N VAL A 32 -13.57 27.65 26.63
CA VAL A 32 -13.47 26.93 25.36
C VAL A 32 -13.24 27.97 24.26
N VAL A 33 -11.98 28.14 23.85
CA VAL A 33 -11.64 28.88 22.64
C VAL A 33 -12.35 28.17 21.48
N PRO A 34 -13.16 28.86 20.67
CA PRO A 34 -13.85 28.22 19.56
C PRO A 34 -12.79 27.75 18.57
N VAL A 35 -12.63 26.43 18.45
CA VAL A 35 -11.79 25.80 17.43
C VAL A 35 -12.39 26.21 16.09
N THR A 36 -11.78 27.22 15.46
CA THR A 36 -12.13 27.63 14.11
C THR A 36 -11.91 26.44 13.20
N ARG A 37 -12.95 26.09 12.43
CA ARG A 37 -12.98 24.97 11.49
C ARG A 37 -12.10 25.31 10.29
N SER A 38 -10.78 25.30 10.46
CA SER A 38 -9.82 25.47 9.37
C SER A 38 -9.30 24.12 8.89
N ASP A 39 -8.91 24.08 7.62
CA ASP A 39 -8.46 22.92 6.86
C ASP A 39 -7.02 22.47 7.22
N ASP A 40 -6.68 22.43 8.49
CA ASP A 40 -5.35 22.09 9.01
C ASP A 40 -5.28 20.64 9.47
N ALA A 41 -5.62 19.73 8.56
CA ALA A 41 -5.03 18.40 8.64
C ALA A 41 -3.50 18.56 8.72
N GLY A 42 -2.88 18.10 9.82
CA GLY A 42 -1.43 18.19 10.01
C GLY A 42 -0.63 17.49 8.89
N PRO A 43 0.68 17.73 8.78
CA PRO A 43 1.50 17.22 7.68
C PRO A 43 1.39 15.70 7.43
N VAL A 44 1.28 14.92 8.50
CA VAL A 44 1.08 13.46 8.46
C VAL A 44 -0.26 13.09 7.81
N ALA A 45 -1.35 13.75 8.19
CA ALA A 45 -2.68 13.50 7.63
C ALA A 45 -2.75 13.89 6.15
N ARG A 46 -2.09 14.99 5.75
CA ARG A 46 -1.99 15.40 4.34
C ARG A 46 -1.22 14.36 3.51
N ARG A 47 -0.09 13.86 4.01
CA ARG A 47 0.69 12.80 3.36
C ARG A 47 -0.14 11.53 3.21
N ALA A 48 -0.81 11.08 4.27
CA ALA A 48 -1.67 9.90 4.20
C ALA A 48 -2.74 10.05 3.12
N VAL A 49 -3.49 11.17 3.12
CA VAL A 49 -4.54 11.44 2.13
C VAL A 49 -3.98 11.50 0.70
N LEU A 50 -2.80 12.10 0.51
CA LEU A 50 -2.13 12.11 -0.79
C LEU A 50 -1.88 10.69 -1.29
N PHE A 51 -1.20 9.86 -0.49
CA PHE A 51 -0.89 8.49 -0.89
C PHE A 51 -2.15 7.64 -1.10
N PHE A 52 -3.20 7.81 -0.30
CA PHE A 52 -4.50 7.17 -0.56
C PHE A 52 -5.09 7.55 -1.93
N ARG A 53 -5.04 8.84 -2.31
CA ARG A 53 -5.51 9.30 -3.63
C ARG A 53 -4.67 8.73 -4.75
N LEU A 54 -3.35 8.67 -4.58
CA LEU A 54 -2.44 8.06 -5.55
C LEU A 54 -2.72 6.57 -5.71
N THR A 55 -2.91 5.83 -4.62
CA THR A 55 -3.28 4.41 -4.68
C THR A 55 -4.59 4.18 -5.41
N PHE A 56 -5.61 5.02 -5.14
CA PHE A 56 -6.88 4.95 -5.86
C PHE A 56 -6.68 5.24 -7.37
N ALA A 57 -5.87 6.24 -7.72
CA ALA A 57 -5.56 6.56 -9.11
C ALA A 57 -4.86 5.39 -9.82
N VAL A 58 -3.89 4.72 -9.17
CA VAL A 58 -3.22 3.53 -9.73
C VAL A 58 -4.20 2.38 -9.90
N ALA A 59 -5.13 2.15 -8.97
CA ALA A 59 -6.14 1.11 -9.12
C ALA A 59 -7.09 1.38 -10.28
N VAL A 60 -7.51 2.63 -10.50
CA VAL A 60 -8.30 2.99 -11.68
C VAL A 60 -7.47 2.80 -12.95
N LEU A 61 -6.20 3.18 -12.92
CA LEU A 61 -5.29 3.01 -14.05
C LEU A 61 -5.08 1.53 -14.42
N ALA A 62 -4.97 0.63 -13.43
CA ALA A 62 -4.91 -0.82 -13.64
C ALA A 62 -6.10 -1.31 -14.47
N TRP A 63 -7.33 -0.98 -14.07
CA TRP A 63 -8.52 -1.33 -14.85
C TRP A 63 -8.51 -0.73 -16.27
N ILE A 64 -8.07 0.52 -16.42
CA ILE A 64 -7.98 1.15 -17.75
C ILE A 64 -6.97 0.41 -18.63
N VAL A 65 -5.79 0.09 -18.11
CA VAL A 65 -4.74 -0.64 -18.84
C VAL A 65 -5.22 -2.03 -19.23
N ALA A 66 -5.81 -2.78 -18.30
CA ALA A 66 -6.37 -4.10 -18.57
C ALA A 66 -7.43 -4.09 -19.69
N ILE A 67 -8.37 -3.13 -19.63
CA ILE A 67 -9.41 -2.98 -20.66
C ILE A 67 -8.79 -2.56 -22.01
N ALA A 68 -7.84 -1.64 -22.00
CA ALA A 68 -7.17 -1.16 -23.22
C ALA A 68 -6.29 -2.24 -23.88
N ALA A 69 -5.71 -3.14 -23.09
CA ALA A 69 -4.88 -4.24 -23.59
C ALA A 69 -5.70 -5.37 -24.24
N LEU A 70 -6.96 -5.55 -23.84
CA LEU A 70 -7.83 -6.66 -24.24
C LEU A 70 -7.83 -7.03 -25.75
N PRO A 71 -7.81 -6.07 -26.71
CA PRO A 71 -7.77 -6.36 -28.14
C PRO A 71 -6.46 -7.01 -28.62
N TYR A 72 -5.38 -6.87 -27.86
CA TYR A 72 -4.04 -7.31 -28.22
C TYR A 72 -3.64 -8.63 -27.54
N LEU A 73 -4.48 -9.14 -26.64
CA LEU A 73 -4.15 -10.29 -25.80
C LEU A 73 -4.62 -11.61 -26.43
N PRO A 74 -3.80 -12.66 -26.38
CA PRO A 74 -4.18 -14.01 -26.80
C PRO A 74 -5.25 -14.62 -25.87
N GLU A 75 -5.82 -15.76 -26.28
CA GLU A 75 -6.78 -16.51 -25.46
C GLU A 75 -6.17 -17.06 -24.16
N THR A 76 -4.86 -17.28 -24.14
CA THR A 76 -4.10 -17.76 -22.97
C THR A 76 -3.00 -16.78 -22.62
N ILE A 77 -3.02 -16.26 -21.39
CA ILE A 77 -2.10 -15.24 -20.89
C ILE A 77 -1.15 -15.87 -19.87
N PRO A 78 0.18 -15.65 -19.98
CA PRO A 78 1.12 -16.05 -18.95
C PRO A 78 0.90 -15.22 -17.68
N ILE A 79 0.83 -15.90 -16.53
CA ILE A 79 0.60 -15.29 -15.20
C ILE A 79 1.67 -15.67 -14.18
N HIS A 80 2.57 -16.60 -14.53
CA HIS A 80 3.69 -17.01 -13.70
C HIS A 80 4.89 -17.36 -14.57
N TRP A 81 6.08 -17.03 -14.07
CA TRP A 81 7.37 -17.29 -14.73
C TRP A 81 8.32 -17.97 -13.74
N ASN A 82 9.11 -18.90 -14.25
CA ASN A 82 10.12 -19.62 -13.47
C ASN A 82 11.38 -18.76 -13.23
N ILE A 83 12.38 -19.32 -12.54
CA ILE A 83 13.65 -18.63 -12.23
C ILE A 83 14.48 -18.25 -13.48
N ASN A 84 14.21 -18.89 -14.62
CA ASN A 84 14.88 -18.60 -15.90
C ASN A 84 14.11 -17.51 -16.68
N GLY A 85 12.98 -17.01 -16.16
CA GLY A 85 12.13 -16.04 -16.84
C GLY A 85 11.24 -16.65 -17.93
N GLU A 86 11.06 -17.97 -17.93
CA GLU A 86 10.17 -18.66 -18.87
C GLU A 86 8.78 -18.80 -18.26
N ALA A 87 7.74 -18.54 -19.05
CA ALA A 87 6.36 -18.70 -18.58
C ALA A 87 6.03 -20.18 -18.34
N ASP A 88 5.64 -20.52 -17.11
CA ASP A 88 5.27 -21.88 -16.70
C ASP A 88 3.88 -21.96 -16.03
N GLY A 89 3.20 -20.82 -15.88
CA GLY A 89 1.80 -20.76 -15.45
C GLY A 89 0.97 -19.81 -16.33
N PHE A 90 -0.22 -20.27 -16.70
CA PHE A 90 -1.10 -19.61 -17.67
C PHE A 90 -2.54 -19.54 -17.16
N ALA A 91 -3.27 -18.54 -17.62
CA ALA A 91 -4.71 -18.39 -17.40
C ALA A 91 -5.43 -18.08 -18.72
N ASP A 92 -6.73 -18.31 -18.76
CA ASP A 92 -7.59 -17.82 -19.83
C ASP A 92 -7.67 -16.28 -19.80
N ARG A 93 -7.95 -15.69 -20.97
CA ARG A 93 -7.87 -14.25 -21.21
C ARG A 93 -8.55 -13.39 -20.13
N PRO A 94 -9.78 -13.68 -19.65
CA PRO A 94 -10.42 -12.86 -18.61
C PRO A 94 -9.64 -12.85 -17.29
N TRP A 95 -9.18 -14.02 -16.83
CA TRP A 95 -8.47 -14.14 -15.57
C TRP A 95 -7.05 -13.58 -15.66
N GLY A 96 -6.36 -13.81 -16.78
CA GLY A 96 -5.04 -13.22 -17.03
C GLY A 96 -5.07 -11.70 -17.17
N THR A 97 -6.17 -11.14 -17.70
CA THR A 97 -6.30 -9.69 -17.91
C THR A 97 -6.80 -8.96 -16.65
N PHE A 98 -7.80 -9.51 -15.96
CA PHE A 98 -8.47 -8.81 -14.85
C PHE A 98 -8.08 -9.31 -13.46
N GLY A 99 -7.30 -10.39 -13.35
CA GLY A 99 -6.89 -10.97 -12.06
C GLY A 99 -6.14 -9.98 -11.17
N LEU A 100 -5.08 -9.33 -11.70
CA LEU A 100 -4.29 -8.35 -10.95
C LEU A 100 -5.08 -7.07 -10.63
N PRO A 101 -5.83 -6.44 -11.57
CA PRO A 101 -6.75 -5.34 -11.24
C PRO A 101 -7.74 -5.68 -10.13
N ALA A 102 -8.29 -6.91 -10.13
CA ALA A 102 -9.18 -7.39 -9.09
C ALA A 102 -8.47 -7.52 -7.74
N ILE A 103 -7.25 -8.08 -7.69
CA ILE A 103 -6.44 -8.18 -6.47
C ILE A 103 -6.07 -6.80 -5.92
N ILE A 104 -5.69 -5.85 -6.79
CA ILE A 104 -5.41 -4.46 -6.41
C ILE A 104 -6.65 -3.81 -5.79
N THR A 105 -7.81 -4.00 -6.42
CA THR A 105 -9.10 -3.49 -5.92
C THR A 105 -9.47 -4.13 -4.59
N ALA A 106 -9.33 -5.46 -4.46
CA ALA A 106 -9.59 -6.18 -3.23
C ALA A 106 -8.68 -5.72 -2.09
N SER A 107 -7.41 -5.44 -2.38
CA SER A 107 -6.46 -4.89 -1.42
C SER A 107 -6.90 -3.51 -0.93
N LEU A 108 -7.36 -2.62 -1.82
CA LEU A 108 -7.95 -1.34 -1.45
C LEU A 108 -9.19 -1.49 -0.57
N VAL A 109 -10.13 -2.36 -0.95
CA VAL A 109 -11.34 -2.62 -0.16
C VAL A 109 -10.99 -3.13 1.23
N LEU A 110 -10.05 -4.06 1.33
CA LEU A 110 -9.58 -4.60 2.60
C LEU A 110 -9.05 -3.48 3.49
N LEU A 111 -8.31 -2.52 2.95
CA LEU A 111 -7.78 -1.39 3.72
C LEU A 111 -8.84 -0.42 4.22
N PHE A 112 -9.96 -0.29 3.52
CA PHE A 112 -11.13 0.43 4.05
C PHE A 112 -11.88 -0.37 5.12
N LEU A 113 -11.74 -1.69 5.13
CA LEU A 113 -12.40 -2.58 6.05
C LEU A 113 -11.61 -2.81 7.35
N LEU A 114 -10.28 -2.98 7.27
CA LEU A 114 -9.41 -3.30 8.41
C LEU A 114 -9.53 -2.32 9.59
N PRO A 115 -9.60 -0.98 9.39
CA PRO A 115 -9.77 -0.03 10.49
C PRO A 115 -11.12 -0.14 11.22
N ARG A 116 -12.10 -0.87 10.67
CA ARG A 116 -13.38 -1.13 11.34
C ARG A 116 -13.29 -2.21 12.42
N PHE A 117 -12.18 -2.96 12.47
CA PHE A 117 -11.92 -3.91 13.54
C PHE A 117 -11.11 -3.23 14.65
N ASP A 118 -11.69 -3.11 15.84
CA ASP A 118 -11.11 -2.38 16.98
C ASP A 118 -9.68 -2.85 17.33
N GLN A 119 -9.38 -4.14 17.16
CA GLN A 119 -8.06 -4.71 17.42
C GLN A 119 -6.96 -4.18 16.49
N LEU A 120 -7.32 -3.79 15.26
CA LEU A 120 -6.37 -3.33 14.24
C LEU A 120 -6.32 -1.80 14.15
N ARG A 121 -7.41 -1.13 14.53
CA ARG A 121 -7.55 0.32 14.45
C ARG A 121 -6.41 1.09 15.12
N GLY A 122 -6.04 0.70 16.35
CA GLY A 122 -4.95 1.36 17.08
C GLY A 122 -3.60 1.26 16.38
N SER A 123 -3.30 0.13 15.73
CA SER A 123 -2.07 -0.02 14.94
C SER A 123 -2.03 0.97 13.77
N PHE A 124 -3.15 1.19 13.09
CA PHE A 124 -3.23 2.10 11.93
C PHE A 124 -3.17 3.59 12.29
N GLU A 125 -3.66 3.99 13.46
CA GLU A 125 -3.71 5.40 13.87
C GLU A 125 -2.32 5.99 14.13
N ASP A 126 -1.40 5.20 14.71
CA ASP A 126 -0.05 5.65 15.11
C ASP A 126 0.94 5.85 13.95
N SER A 127 0.70 5.25 12.78
CA SER A 127 1.63 5.32 11.62
C SER A 127 0.89 5.40 10.29
N ARG A 128 -0.26 6.08 10.27
CA ARG A 128 -1.19 6.12 9.13
C ARG A 128 -0.55 6.51 7.80
N ASP A 129 0.35 7.49 7.80
CA ASP A 129 1.05 7.94 6.60
C ASP A 129 2.01 6.86 6.09
N ILE A 130 2.77 6.21 6.98
CA ILE A 130 3.65 5.10 6.62
C ILE A 130 2.86 3.93 6.05
N TYR A 131 1.72 3.56 6.65
CA TYR A 131 0.83 2.53 6.09
C TYR A 131 0.37 2.91 4.69
N ALA A 132 -0.11 4.15 4.49
CA ALA A 132 -0.55 4.62 3.18
C ALA A 132 0.56 4.52 2.13
N ILE A 133 1.81 4.80 2.50
CA ILE A 133 2.98 4.66 1.60
C ILE A 133 3.28 3.19 1.30
N ILE A 134 3.28 2.31 2.31
CA ILE A 134 3.52 0.87 2.11
C ILE A 134 2.47 0.28 1.17
N ILE A 135 1.20 0.61 1.39
CA ILE A 135 0.09 0.21 0.54
C ILE A 135 0.28 0.71 -0.89
N PHE A 136 0.61 1.99 -1.04
CA PHE A 136 0.88 2.58 -2.34
C PHE A 136 2.02 1.84 -3.05
N ALA A 137 3.13 1.57 -2.36
CA ALA A 137 4.26 0.81 -2.91
C ALA A 137 3.86 -0.62 -3.32
N THR A 138 3.05 -1.32 -2.51
CA THR A 138 2.53 -2.66 -2.86
C THR A 138 1.62 -2.61 -4.09
N VAL A 139 0.73 -1.62 -4.18
CA VAL A 139 -0.15 -1.46 -5.36
C VAL A 139 0.66 -1.11 -6.61
N CYS A 140 1.69 -0.27 -6.50
CA CYS A 140 2.61 0.01 -7.59
C CYS A 140 3.40 -1.22 -8.04
N LEU A 141 3.83 -2.09 -7.10
CA LEU A 141 4.45 -3.37 -7.44
C LEU A 141 3.49 -4.26 -8.24
N LEU A 142 2.26 -4.44 -7.76
CA LEU A 142 1.25 -5.26 -8.43
C LEU A 142 0.89 -4.70 -9.81
N PHE A 143 0.74 -3.38 -9.92
CA PHE A 143 0.48 -2.72 -11.20
C PHE A 143 1.67 -2.83 -12.16
N GLY A 144 2.89 -2.74 -11.66
CA GLY A 144 4.10 -2.99 -12.47
C GLY A 144 4.11 -4.40 -13.04
N ILE A 145 3.82 -5.41 -12.21
CA ILE A 145 3.70 -6.81 -12.63
C ILE A 145 2.60 -6.97 -13.69
N GLU A 146 1.43 -6.35 -13.48
CA GLU A 146 0.32 -6.36 -14.42
C GLU A 146 0.73 -5.82 -15.78
N VAL A 147 1.27 -4.59 -15.83
CA VAL A 147 1.70 -3.95 -17.06
C VAL A 147 2.70 -4.83 -17.80
N THR A 148 3.71 -5.36 -17.11
CA THR A 148 4.74 -6.19 -17.75
C THR A 148 4.19 -7.52 -18.25
N SER A 149 3.28 -8.16 -17.49
CA SER A 149 2.60 -9.39 -17.90
C SER A 149 1.76 -9.17 -19.16
N LEU A 150 1.00 -8.08 -19.22
CA LEU A 150 0.16 -7.75 -20.37
C LEU A 150 0.99 -7.38 -21.62
N LEU A 151 2.09 -6.64 -21.45
CA LEU A 151 2.98 -6.31 -22.57
C LEU A 151 3.68 -7.55 -23.13
N ASP A 152 4.13 -8.46 -22.26
CA ASP A 152 4.71 -9.74 -22.68
C ASP A 152 3.67 -10.59 -23.42
N ALA A 153 2.46 -10.71 -22.87
CA ALA A 153 1.34 -11.41 -23.49
C ALA A 153 0.91 -10.80 -24.84
N ALA A 154 1.04 -9.48 -25.00
CA ALA A 154 0.80 -8.80 -26.27
C ALA A 154 1.91 -9.02 -27.32
N GLY A 155 2.92 -9.85 -27.01
CA GLY A 155 3.98 -10.25 -27.94
C GLY A 155 5.21 -9.36 -27.94
N MET A 156 5.38 -8.50 -26.92
CA MET A 156 6.59 -7.66 -26.81
C MET A 156 7.84 -8.43 -26.36
N ASN A 157 7.71 -9.71 -25.99
CA ASN A 157 8.81 -10.60 -25.60
C ASN A 157 9.73 -9.95 -24.56
N LEU A 158 9.15 -9.56 -23.42
CA LEU A 158 9.93 -8.88 -22.40
C LEU A 158 10.88 -9.88 -21.73
N PRO A 159 12.12 -9.48 -21.39
CA PRO A 159 13.02 -10.33 -20.63
C PRO A 159 12.54 -10.39 -19.16
N MET A 160 11.54 -11.23 -18.88
CA MET A 160 10.87 -11.28 -17.57
C MET A 160 11.82 -11.64 -16.43
N GLY A 161 12.86 -12.44 -16.72
CA GLY A 161 13.95 -12.73 -15.78
C GLY A 161 14.75 -11.50 -15.34
N MET A 162 14.71 -10.40 -16.12
CA MET A 162 15.31 -9.12 -15.78
C MET A 162 14.29 -8.13 -15.21
N VAL A 163 13.13 -8.02 -15.85
CA VAL A 163 12.13 -7.00 -15.51
C VAL A 163 11.56 -7.22 -14.10
N PHE A 164 11.26 -8.47 -13.74
CA PHE A 164 10.62 -8.78 -12.46
C PHE A 164 11.54 -8.50 -11.25
N PRO A 165 12.81 -8.96 -11.22
CA PRO A 165 13.74 -8.60 -10.14
C PRO A 165 13.96 -7.10 -9.99
N ILE A 166 13.96 -6.33 -11.08
CA ILE A 166 14.12 -4.87 -11.01
C ILE A 166 12.93 -4.22 -10.29
N ILE A 167 11.69 -4.53 -10.69
CA ILE A 167 10.49 -3.97 -10.06
C ILE A 167 10.41 -4.39 -8.59
N LEU A 168 10.66 -5.68 -8.32
CA LEU A 168 10.67 -6.21 -6.96
C LEU A 168 11.80 -5.59 -6.11
N GLY A 169 12.97 -5.35 -6.70
CA GLY A 169 14.10 -4.69 -6.04
C GLY A 169 13.77 -3.27 -5.62
N PHE A 170 13.14 -2.47 -6.50
CA PHE A 170 12.66 -1.13 -6.14
C PHE A 170 11.65 -1.16 -4.98
N PHE A 171 10.74 -2.14 -4.98
CA PHE A 171 9.81 -2.33 -3.86
C PHE A 171 10.54 -2.60 -2.53
N PHE A 172 11.56 -3.47 -2.53
CA PHE A 172 12.38 -3.74 -1.35
C PHE A 172 13.18 -2.53 -0.87
N ILE A 173 13.69 -1.70 -1.78
CA ILE A 173 14.35 -0.43 -1.45
C ILE A 173 13.39 0.51 -0.72
N VAL A 174 12.17 0.68 -1.25
CA VAL A 174 11.15 1.53 -0.62
C VAL A 174 10.77 0.98 0.76
N LEU A 175 10.49 -0.32 0.87
CA LEU A 175 10.17 -0.93 2.16
C LEU A 175 11.31 -0.77 3.17
N GLY A 176 12.54 -1.03 2.77
CA GLY A 176 13.72 -0.89 3.62
C GLY A 176 13.89 0.52 4.17
N GLY A 177 13.64 1.54 3.33
CA GLY A 177 13.66 2.95 3.74
C GLY A 177 12.55 3.33 4.71
N LEU A 178 11.41 2.62 4.70
CA LEU A 178 10.27 2.91 5.58
C LEU A 178 10.35 2.22 6.94
N MET A 179 11.09 1.10 7.05
CA MET A 179 11.15 0.30 8.28
C MET A 179 11.49 1.10 9.55
N PRO A 180 12.52 1.98 9.58
CA PRO A 180 12.88 2.71 10.79
C PRO A 180 11.79 3.66 11.31
N TYR A 181 10.81 3.99 10.48
CA TYR A 181 9.71 4.89 10.81
C TYR A 181 8.43 4.15 11.23
N LEU A 182 8.41 2.82 11.14
CA LEU A 182 7.30 2.02 11.62
C LEU A 182 7.28 2.04 13.15
N ARG A 183 6.22 2.57 13.75
CA ARG A 183 5.99 2.40 15.19
C ARG A 183 5.57 0.97 15.49
N ARG A 184 5.80 0.55 16.74
CA ARG A 184 5.44 -0.78 17.21
C ARG A 184 3.96 -1.06 17.00
N ASN A 185 3.66 -2.10 16.22
CA ASN A 185 2.30 -2.45 15.84
C ASN A 185 2.15 -3.97 15.64
N THR A 186 0.92 -4.45 15.46
CA THR A 186 0.63 -5.88 15.30
C THR A 186 0.46 -6.32 13.84
N THR A 187 0.49 -5.37 12.89
CA THR A 187 0.08 -5.59 11.49
C THR A 187 1.27 -5.71 10.52
N VAL A 188 2.21 -4.76 10.53
CA VAL A 188 3.29 -4.61 9.53
C VAL A 188 4.65 -4.47 10.22
N GLY A 189 5.65 -5.17 9.70
CA GLY A 189 7.03 -5.16 10.20
C GLY A 189 7.55 -6.55 10.57
N ILE A 190 8.71 -6.60 11.22
CA ILE A 190 9.35 -7.82 11.72
C ILE A 190 8.71 -8.21 13.06
N ARG A 191 7.68 -9.06 12.99
CA ARG A 191 6.75 -9.37 14.08
C ARG A 191 7.11 -10.67 14.82
N LEU A 192 8.17 -10.61 15.61
CA LEU A 192 8.58 -11.70 16.50
C LEU A 192 8.01 -11.46 17.91
N PRO A 193 7.81 -12.51 18.74
CA PRO A 193 7.21 -12.35 20.08
C PRO A 193 7.90 -11.30 20.96
N TRP A 194 9.22 -11.13 20.81
CA TRP A 194 9.99 -10.12 21.54
C TRP A 194 9.93 -8.72 20.93
N THR A 195 9.76 -8.57 19.61
CA THR A 195 9.67 -7.25 18.97
C THR A 195 8.33 -6.58 19.27
N ILE A 196 7.24 -7.35 19.32
CA ILE A 196 5.91 -6.82 19.69
C ILE A 196 5.84 -6.42 21.17
N ARG A 197 6.60 -7.09 22.04
CA ARG A 197 6.57 -6.84 23.49
C ARG A 197 7.43 -5.66 23.95
N SER A 198 8.40 -5.21 23.14
CA SER A 198 9.35 -4.16 23.53
C SER A 198 9.59 -3.17 22.40
N GLU A 199 9.23 -1.91 22.64
CA GLU A 199 9.45 -0.79 21.70
C GLU A 199 10.93 -0.61 21.37
N ARG A 200 11.82 -0.68 22.36
CA ARG A 200 13.26 -0.63 22.12
C ARG A 200 13.74 -1.72 21.17
N VAL A 201 13.24 -2.95 21.33
CA VAL A 201 13.65 -4.08 20.46
C VAL A 201 13.04 -3.94 19.08
N TRP A 202 11.81 -3.42 18.99
CA TRP A 202 11.17 -3.07 17.71
C TRP A 202 12.01 -2.07 16.92
N ASP A 203 12.39 -0.95 17.54
CA ASP A 203 13.11 0.14 16.89
C ASP A 203 14.49 -0.32 16.41
N GLU A 204 15.25 -1.01 17.28
CA GLU A 204 16.56 -1.57 16.92
C GLU A 204 16.44 -2.57 15.75
N THR A 205 15.44 -3.45 15.79
CA THR A 205 15.22 -4.46 14.73
C THR A 205 14.92 -3.80 13.40
N HIS A 206 14.05 -2.78 13.35
CA HIS A 206 13.69 -2.12 12.10
C HIS A 206 14.76 -1.14 11.62
N ARG A 207 15.52 -0.52 12.52
CA ARG A 207 16.68 0.32 12.18
C ARG A 207 17.78 -0.48 11.49
N HIS A 208 18.01 -1.72 11.92
CA HIS A 208 18.99 -2.61 11.29
C HIS A 208 18.41 -3.40 10.11
N GLY A 209 17.14 -3.80 10.17
CA GLY A 209 16.46 -4.54 9.11
C GLY A 209 16.19 -3.71 7.85
N GLY A 210 15.91 -2.41 8.01
CA GLY A 210 15.65 -1.51 6.88
C GLY A 210 16.79 -1.46 5.86
N PRO A 211 18.03 -1.15 6.26
CA PRO A 211 19.19 -1.19 5.37
C PRO A 211 19.44 -2.55 4.71
N VAL A 212 19.15 -3.67 5.41
CA VAL A 212 19.30 -5.01 4.84
C VAL A 212 18.29 -5.24 3.71
N PHE A 213 17.02 -4.85 3.90
CA PHE A 213 16.01 -4.90 2.84
C PHE A 213 16.38 -4.01 1.66
N ALA A 214 16.85 -2.80 1.92
CA ALA A 214 17.28 -1.89 0.86
C ALA A 214 18.50 -2.44 0.09
N ALA A 215 19.49 -2.98 0.79
CA ALA A 215 20.67 -3.60 0.17
C ALA A 215 20.29 -4.83 -0.67
N ALA A 216 19.37 -5.67 -0.19
CA ALA A 216 18.85 -6.79 -0.96
C ALA A 216 18.16 -6.31 -2.24
N GLY A 217 17.32 -5.28 -2.16
CA GLY A 217 16.67 -4.69 -3.33
C GLY A 217 17.65 -4.09 -4.34
N ILE A 218 18.69 -3.38 -3.87
CA ILE A 218 19.77 -2.88 -4.73
C ILE A 218 20.49 -4.04 -5.42
N LEU A 219 20.84 -5.09 -4.67
CA LEU A 219 21.51 -6.26 -5.22
C LEU A 219 20.66 -6.96 -6.28
N MET A 220 19.34 -7.07 -6.07
CA MET A 220 18.42 -7.62 -7.08
C MET A 220 18.44 -6.81 -8.37
N VAL A 221 18.40 -5.49 -8.29
CA VAL A 221 18.49 -4.61 -9.48
C VAL A 221 19.84 -4.79 -10.18
N LEU A 222 20.94 -4.79 -9.42
CA LEU A 222 22.30 -4.86 -9.99
C LEU A 222 22.63 -6.22 -10.61
N LEU A 223 22.20 -7.32 -10.00
CA LEU A 223 22.43 -8.67 -10.55
C LEU A 223 21.54 -8.99 -11.75
N SER A 224 20.49 -8.21 -11.94
CA SER A 224 19.53 -8.37 -13.01
C SER A 224 19.90 -7.59 -14.28
N LEU A 225 20.78 -6.60 -14.18
CA LEU A 225 21.29 -5.79 -15.30
C LEU A 225 22.44 -6.50 -16.01
#